data_AF-A0A959K5X9-F1
#
_entry.id   AF-A0A959K5X9-F1
#
_cell.length_a   1.000
_cell.length_b   1.000
_cell.length_c   1.000
_cell.angle_alpha   90.00
_cell.angle_beta   90.00
_cell.angle_gamma   90.00
#
_symmetry.space_group_name_H-M   'P 1'
#
loop_
_entity.id
_entity.type
_entity.pdbx_description
1 polymer ?
#
loop_
_entity_poly.entity_id
_entity_poly.type
_entity_poly.pdbx_seq_one_letter_code
_entity_poly.pdbx_strand_id
1 'polypeptide(L)'
;MTDLPPKTLKTYASIAGISLLIMTVAAIFAVGWLSKAETEIPNDTVSWSLRGSIGAWLLILITDVLVAWALYVLLRPVDRFWSLLSGWLRMLYAGILGMAIVFLLLAKQSGLESTETALTHIGTFRDVWSFGLILFGFHLLILGPLCVKSEYVPKWIGYLITLAGVGYVIIHLGNTLVPDFSGIRKILEMIFMLPMIVGEVGLAIWLLVRRNRLPELVLVGQ
;
A
#
# COMPACT_ATOMS: atom_id res chain seq x y z
N MET A 1 22.47 17.01 -13.46
CA MET A 1 21.98 15.80 -12.76
C MET A 1 22.16 16.09 -11.28
N THR A 2 21.08 16.24 -10.53
CA THR A 2 21.10 16.88 -9.21
C THR A 2 21.59 15.92 -8.11
N ASP A 3 22.76 16.22 -7.57
CA ASP A 3 23.30 15.61 -6.36
C ASP A 3 22.45 16.03 -5.16
N LEU A 4 21.76 15.06 -4.55
CA LEU A 4 20.96 15.29 -3.35
C LEU A 4 21.89 15.32 -2.13
N PRO A 5 21.91 16.38 -1.30
CA PRO A 5 22.85 16.52 -0.20
C PRO A 5 22.66 15.47 0.92
N PRO A 6 23.70 15.09 1.69
CA PRO A 6 23.67 13.98 2.66
C PRO A 6 22.63 14.10 3.80
N LYS A 7 22.17 15.31 4.13
CA LYS A 7 21.04 15.53 5.07
C LYS A 7 19.69 14.98 4.57
N THR A 8 19.59 14.59 3.30
CA THR A 8 18.33 14.23 2.65
C THR A 8 17.79 12.85 3.03
N LEU A 9 18.65 11.82 3.19
CA LEU A 9 18.17 10.46 3.45
C LEU A 9 17.39 10.34 4.76
N LYS A 10 17.78 11.09 5.80
CA LYS A 10 17.05 11.15 7.09
C LYS A 10 15.64 11.73 6.91
N THR A 11 15.51 12.75 6.08
CA THR A 11 14.23 13.35 5.72
C THR A 11 13.36 12.36 4.95
N TYR A 12 13.93 11.68 3.94
CA TYR A 12 13.19 10.67 3.16
C TYR A 12 12.76 9.47 3.98
N ALA A 13 13.61 8.97 4.89
CA ALA A 13 13.21 7.94 5.84
C ALA A 13 12.07 8.39 6.75
N SER A 14 12.07 9.67 7.16
CA SER A 14 10.97 10.24 7.96
C SER A 14 9.68 10.36 7.15
N ILE A 15 9.76 10.83 5.89
CA ILE A 15 8.61 10.91 4.99
C ILE A 15 8.04 9.51 4.74
N ALA A 16 8.88 8.52 4.41
CA ALA A 16 8.45 7.15 4.19
C ALA A 16 7.80 6.56 5.45
N GLY A 17 8.46 6.66 6.61
CA GLY A 17 7.96 6.10 7.85
C GLY A 17 6.65 6.75 8.32
N ILE A 18 6.54 8.08 8.31
CA ILE A 18 5.30 8.77 8.68
C ILE A 18 4.18 8.43 7.71
N SER A 19 4.46 8.46 6.41
CA SER A 19 3.44 8.17 5.39
C SER A 19 2.93 6.74 5.48
N LEU A 20 3.82 5.75 5.73
CA LEU A 20 3.42 4.37 5.97
C LEU A 20 2.51 4.24 7.21
N LEU A 21 2.84 4.89 8.32
CA LEU A 21 2.00 4.83 9.53
C LEU A 21 0.62 5.49 9.32
N ILE A 22 0.59 6.66 8.66
CA ILE A 22 -0.66 7.34 8.30
C ILE A 22 -1.50 6.42 7.41
N MET A 23 -0.88 5.80 6.41
CA MET A 23 -1.53 4.87 5.49
C MET A 23 -2.11 3.65 6.21
N THR A 24 -1.37 3.03 7.14
CA THR A 24 -1.87 1.90 7.93
C THR A 24 -3.11 2.28 8.73
N VAL A 25 -3.10 3.43 9.41
CA VAL A 25 -4.25 3.91 10.17
C VAL A 25 -5.43 4.21 9.23
N ALA A 26 -5.16 4.90 8.12
CA ALA A 26 -6.17 5.21 7.12
C ALA A 26 -6.81 3.94 6.54
N ALA A 27 -6.04 2.88 6.27
CA ALA A 27 -6.54 1.59 5.76
C ALA A 27 -7.53 0.92 6.72
N ILE A 28 -7.27 0.96 8.03
CA ILE A 28 -8.18 0.43 9.05
C ILE A 28 -9.54 1.16 8.98
N PHE A 29 -9.52 2.49 8.93
CA PHE A 29 -10.73 3.30 8.81
C PHE A 29 -11.43 3.12 7.46
N ALA A 30 -10.68 3.07 6.36
CA ALA A 30 -11.21 2.91 5.01
C ALA A 30 -12.00 1.61 4.87
N VAL A 31 -11.41 0.48 5.27
CA VAL A 31 -12.05 -0.84 5.20
C VAL A 31 -13.22 -0.95 6.19
N GLY A 32 -13.03 -0.48 7.43
CA GLY A 32 -14.06 -0.53 8.47
C GLY A 32 -15.30 0.30 8.10
N TRP A 33 -15.11 1.54 7.64
CA TRP A 33 -16.22 2.39 7.20
C TRP A 33 -16.85 1.93 5.90
N LEU A 34 -16.10 1.34 4.97
CA LEU A 34 -16.69 0.75 3.76
C LEU A 34 -17.62 -0.41 4.11
N SER A 35 -17.15 -1.31 4.98
CA SER A 35 -17.96 -2.47 5.42
C SER A 35 -19.21 -2.03 6.18
N LYS A 36 -19.10 -0.96 6.97
CA LYS A 36 -20.26 -0.35 7.63
C LYS A 36 -21.21 0.33 6.63
N ALA A 37 -20.68 0.99 5.59
CA ALA A 37 -21.51 1.60 4.56
C ALA A 37 -22.35 0.55 3.81
N GLU A 38 -21.76 -0.60 3.46
CA GLU A 38 -22.47 -1.68 2.77
C GLU A 38 -23.70 -2.19 3.55
N THR A 39 -23.66 -2.17 4.88
CA THR A 39 -24.82 -2.56 5.71
C THR A 39 -25.85 -1.46 5.89
N GLU A 40 -25.46 -0.19 5.68
CA GLU A 40 -26.33 0.99 5.82
C GLU A 40 -27.07 1.33 4.51
N ILE A 41 -26.45 1.12 3.34
CA ILE A 41 -27.01 1.46 2.02
C ILE A 41 -28.41 0.87 1.74
N PRO A 42 -28.79 -0.32 2.27
CA PRO A 42 -30.16 -0.82 2.13
C PRO A 42 -31.23 -0.02 2.91
N ASN A 43 -30.83 0.75 3.93
CA ASN A 43 -31.73 1.46 4.84
C ASN A 43 -31.59 3.00 4.79
N ASP A 44 -30.50 3.51 4.21
CA ASP A 44 -30.19 4.94 4.07
C ASP A 44 -29.45 5.17 2.74
N THR A 45 -29.72 6.28 2.06
CA THR A 45 -29.29 6.48 0.67
C THR A 45 -27.83 6.92 0.53
N VAL A 46 -27.24 7.62 1.51
CA VAL A 46 -25.79 7.95 1.54
C VAL A 46 -25.29 8.16 2.97
N SER A 47 -24.72 7.12 3.58
CA SER A 47 -24.24 7.21 4.96
C SER A 47 -22.92 8.00 5.11
N TRP A 48 -22.71 8.58 6.29
CA TRP A 48 -21.43 9.22 6.66
C TRP A 48 -20.26 8.24 6.57
N SER A 49 -20.52 6.95 6.80
CA SER A 49 -19.54 5.86 6.66
C SER A 49 -18.97 5.80 5.24
N LEU A 50 -19.80 5.88 4.20
CA LEU A 50 -19.31 5.86 2.81
C LEU A 50 -18.40 7.07 2.51
N ARG A 51 -18.80 8.27 2.96
CA ARG A 51 -18.02 9.50 2.77
C ARG A 51 -16.68 9.44 3.51
N GLY A 52 -16.69 8.96 4.75
CA GLY A 52 -15.47 8.74 5.54
C GLY A 52 -14.54 7.73 4.88
N SER A 53 -15.09 6.62 4.37
CA SER A 53 -14.32 5.61 3.63
C SER A 53 -13.62 6.20 2.41
N ILE A 54 -14.34 6.95 1.56
CA ILE A 54 -13.77 7.64 0.40
C ILE A 54 -12.61 8.56 0.81
N GLY A 55 -12.80 9.37 1.87
CA GLY A 55 -11.76 10.25 2.38
C GLY A 55 -10.51 9.50 2.85
N ALA A 56 -10.69 8.37 3.53
CA ALA A 56 -9.59 7.52 3.97
C ALA A 56 -8.85 6.86 2.79
N TRP A 57 -9.56 6.40 1.75
CA TRP A 57 -8.95 5.88 0.53
C TRP A 57 -8.15 6.93 -0.24
N LEU A 58 -8.63 8.18 -0.30
CA LEU A 58 -7.87 9.29 -0.89
C LEU A 58 -6.59 9.60 -0.10
N LEU A 59 -6.64 9.50 1.23
CA LEU A 59 -5.44 9.66 2.07
C LEU A 59 -4.42 8.54 1.83
N ILE A 60 -4.86 7.30 1.66
CA ILE A 60 -4.01 6.16 1.27
C ILE A 60 -3.35 6.45 -0.08
N LEU A 61 -4.12 6.87 -1.08
CA LEU A 61 -3.60 7.21 -2.41
C LEU A 61 -2.47 8.27 -2.35
N ILE A 62 -2.67 9.35 -1.59
CA ILE A 62 -1.66 10.41 -1.45
C ILE A 62 -0.41 9.87 -0.76
N THR A 63 -0.59 9.12 0.33
CA THR A 63 0.54 8.56 1.08
C THR A 63 1.30 7.50 0.27
N ASP A 64 0.65 6.76 -0.61
CA ASP A 64 1.30 5.81 -1.52
C ASP A 64 2.29 6.48 -2.47
N VAL A 65 1.89 7.61 -3.05
CA VAL A 65 2.76 8.42 -3.93
C VAL A 65 3.98 8.93 -3.14
N LEU A 66 3.77 9.41 -1.92
CA LEU A 66 4.85 9.89 -1.04
C LEU A 66 5.82 8.75 -0.66
N VAL A 67 5.30 7.57 -0.32
CA VAL A 67 6.11 6.41 0.03
C VAL A 67 6.90 5.90 -1.18
N ALA A 68 6.28 5.81 -2.36
CA ALA A 68 6.95 5.38 -3.59
C ALA A 68 8.17 6.26 -3.88
N TRP A 69 7.99 7.58 -3.81
CA TRP A 69 9.08 8.54 -4.01
C TRP A 69 10.15 8.44 -2.92
N ALA A 70 9.75 8.44 -1.65
CA ALA A 70 10.69 8.46 -0.53
C ALA A 70 11.53 7.17 -0.45
N LEU A 71 10.92 5.99 -0.66
CA LEU A 71 11.64 4.73 -0.70
C LEU A 71 12.55 4.60 -1.91
N TYR A 72 12.15 5.14 -3.09
CA TYR A 72 13.03 5.19 -4.24
C TYR A 72 14.33 5.93 -3.92
N VAL A 73 14.23 7.13 -3.35
CA VAL A 73 15.41 7.93 -2.99
C VAL A 73 16.24 7.23 -1.91
N LEU A 74 15.58 6.64 -0.92
CA LEU A 74 16.24 5.94 0.18
C LEU A 74 17.06 4.73 -0.29
N LEU A 75 16.50 3.92 -1.20
CA LEU A 75 17.10 2.65 -1.63
C LEU A 75 17.89 2.77 -2.94
N ARG A 76 17.85 3.93 -3.63
CA ARG A 76 18.67 4.19 -4.83
C ARG A 76 20.16 3.93 -4.63
N PRO A 77 20.80 4.25 -3.48
CA PRO A 77 22.21 3.93 -3.25
C PRO A 77 22.51 2.43 -3.14
N VAL A 78 21.50 1.60 -2.84
CA VAL A 78 21.64 0.15 -2.75
C VAL A 78 21.61 -0.47 -4.14
N ASP A 79 20.58 -0.15 -4.91
CA ASP A 79 20.46 -0.50 -6.32
C ASP A 79 19.47 0.44 -7.02
N ARG A 80 19.99 1.25 -7.95
CA ARG A 80 19.16 2.25 -8.64
C ARG A 80 18.08 1.64 -9.52
N PHE A 81 18.38 0.54 -10.21
CA PHE A 81 17.45 -0.07 -11.16
C PHE A 81 16.28 -0.70 -10.43
N TRP A 82 16.56 -1.56 -9.43
CA TRP A 82 15.54 -2.25 -8.68
C TRP A 82 14.74 -1.31 -7.77
N SER A 83 15.39 -0.28 -7.20
CA SER A 83 14.69 0.77 -6.44
C SER A 83 13.69 1.53 -7.32
N LEU A 84 14.09 1.90 -8.55
CA LEU A 84 13.22 2.58 -9.49
C LEU A 84 12.05 1.69 -9.92
N LEU A 85 12.31 0.43 -10.26
CA LEU A 85 11.27 -0.53 -10.66
C LEU A 85 10.26 -0.77 -9.52
N SER A 86 10.73 -0.94 -8.29
CA SER A 86 9.86 -1.05 -7.11
C SER A 86 8.98 0.20 -6.95
N GLY A 87 9.55 1.40 -7.10
CA GLY A 87 8.79 2.65 -7.05
C GLY A 87 7.74 2.77 -8.15
N TRP A 88 8.05 2.38 -9.39
CA TRP A 88 7.09 2.37 -10.51
C TRP A 88 5.94 1.40 -10.27
N LEU A 89 6.20 0.19 -9.78
CA LEU A 89 5.14 -0.76 -9.44
C LEU A 89 4.18 -0.19 -8.38
N ARG A 90 4.72 0.49 -7.36
CA ARG A 90 3.89 1.17 -6.36
C ARG A 90 3.09 2.32 -6.95
N MET A 91 3.66 3.09 -7.89
CA MET A 91 2.96 4.17 -8.58
C MET A 91 1.84 3.65 -9.49
N LEU A 92 2.06 2.54 -10.19
CA LEU A 92 1.05 1.86 -11.00
C LEU A 92 -0.09 1.34 -10.12
N TYR A 93 0.23 0.73 -8.97
CA TYR A 93 -0.76 0.37 -7.96
C TYR A 93 -1.57 1.59 -7.50
N ALA A 94 -0.91 2.70 -7.17
CA ALA A 94 -1.59 3.93 -6.77
C ALA A 94 -2.53 4.44 -7.87
N GLY A 95 -2.13 4.39 -9.14
CA GLY A 95 -3.00 4.71 -10.27
C GLY A 95 -4.24 3.81 -10.35
N ILE A 96 -4.08 2.50 -10.15
CA ILE A 96 -5.21 1.55 -10.11
C ILE A 96 -6.11 1.82 -8.91
N LEU A 97 -5.54 2.12 -7.74
CA LEU A 97 -6.32 2.50 -6.56
C LEU A 97 -7.12 3.79 -6.83
N GLY A 98 -6.53 4.77 -7.49
CA GLY A 98 -7.21 5.99 -7.94
C GLY A 98 -8.41 5.68 -8.85
N MET A 99 -8.25 4.76 -9.80
CA MET A 99 -9.36 4.26 -10.63
C MET A 99 -10.41 3.53 -9.80
N ALA A 100 -10.00 2.70 -8.84
CA ALA A 100 -10.94 2.02 -7.95
C ALA A 100 -11.80 3.04 -7.19
N ILE A 101 -11.19 4.08 -6.61
CA ILE A 101 -11.90 5.12 -5.84
C ILE A 101 -13.01 5.80 -6.65
N VAL A 102 -12.88 5.92 -7.98
CA VAL A 102 -13.96 6.43 -8.84
C VAL A 102 -15.24 5.61 -8.67
N PHE A 103 -15.15 4.29 -8.53
CA PHE A 103 -16.32 3.45 -8.27
C PHE A 103 -16.97 3.72 -6.91
N LEU A 104 -16.21 4.11 -5.88
CA LEU A 104 -16.82 4.56 -4.61
C LEU A 104 -17.54 5.89 -4.77
N LEU A 105 -17.04 6.79 -5.62
CA LEU A 105 -17.73 8.04 -5.96
C LEU A 105 -19.03 7.77 -6.73
N LEU A 106 -19.03 6.79 -7.65
CA LEU A 106 -20.22 6.34 -8.37
C LEU A 106 -21.22 5.64 -7.44
N ALA A 107 -20.75 4.82 -6.51
CA ALA A 107 -21.58 4.20 -5.46
C ALA A 107 -22.29 5.27 -4.63
N LYS A 108 -21.57 6.34 -4.26
CA LYS A 108 -22.14 7.48 -3.54
C LYS A 108 -23.21 8.24 -4.34
N GLN A 109 -23.06 8.35 -5.66
CA GLN A 109 -24.06 9.02 -6.50
C GLN A 109 -25.29 8.14 -6.69
N SER A 110 -25.08 6.88 -7.07
CA SER A 110 -26.15 5.91 -7.34
C SER A 110 -26.93 5.48 -6.09
N GLY A 111 -26.36 5.58 -4.89
CA GLY A 111 -27.06 5.25 -3.63
C GLY A 111 -28.32 6.09 -3.37
N LEU A 112 -28.45 7.26 -4.03
CA LEU A 112 -29.66 8.08 -4.01
C LEU A 112 -30.79 7.53 -4.90
N GLU A 113 -30.46 6.67 -5.87
CA GLU A 113 -31.37 6.20 -6.91
C GLU A 113 -31.64 4.69 -6.81
N SER A 114 -30.59 3.89 -6.57
CA SER A 114 -30.65 2.44 -6.52
C SER A 114 -29.58 1.86 -5.59
N THR A 115 -30.04 1.23 -4.51
CA THR A 115 -29.22 0.42 -3.58
C THR A 115 -28.42 -0.64 -4.31
N GLU A 116 -29.01 -1.35 -5.29
CA GLU A 116 -28.36 -2.43 -6.03
C GLU A 116 -27.19 -1.89 -6.88
N THR A 117 -27.38 -0.76 -7.55
CA THR A 117 -26.34 -0.12 -8.36
C THR A 117 -25.19 0.36 -7.48
N ALA A 118 -25.49 0.93 -6.30
CA ALA A 118 -24.47 1.37 -5.36
C ALA A 118 -23.62 0.20 -4.84
N LEU A 119 -24.26 -0.90 -4.46
CA LEU A 119 -23.56 -2.12 -4.01
C LEU A 119 -22.72 -2.74 -5.14
N THR A 120 -23.22 -2.72 -6.37
CA THR A 120 -22.47 -3.18 -7.55
C THR A 120 -21.18 -2.38 -7.73
N HIS A 121 -21.25 -1.05 -7.63
CA HIS A 121 -20.06 -0.20 -7.71
C HIS A 121 -19.07 -0.43 -6.57
N ILE A 122 -19.54 -0.71 -5.35
CA ILE A 122 -18.65 -1.10 -4.24
C ILE A 122 -17.98 -2.45 -4.53
N GLY A 123 -18.72 -3.40 -5.10
CA GLY A 123 -18.16 -4.66 -5.59
C GLY A 123 -17.03 -4.43 -6.61
N THR A 124 -17.31 -3.61 -7.63
CA THR A 124 -16.31 -3.26 -8.66
C THR A 124 -15.10 -2.52 -8.06
N PHE A 125 -15.30 -1.64 -7.07
CA PHE A 125 -14.20 -1.04 -6.33
C PHE A 125 -13.28 -2.12 -5.73
N ARG A 126 -13.85 -3.13 -5.04
CA ARG A 126 -13.09 -4.21 -4.41
C ARG A 126 -12.31 -5.03 -5.44
N ASP A 127 -12.92 -5.32 -6.59
CA ASP A 127 -12.27 -6.09 -7.66
C ASP A 127 -11.10 -5.34 -8.28
N VAL A 128 -11.30 -4.07 -8.65
CA VAL A 128 -10.25 -3.22 -9.23
C VAL A 128 -9.13 -2.97 -8.23
N TRP A 129 -9.46 -2.74 -6.96
CA TRP A 129 -8.46 -2.59 -5.90
C TRP A 129 -7.67 -3.90 -5.69
N SER A 130 -8.36 -5.04 -5.64
CA SER A 130 -7.72 -6.38 -5.53
C SER A 130 -6.75 -6.63 -6.69
N PHE A 131 -7.11 -6.26 -7.92
CA PHE A 131 -6.20 -6.34 -9.06
C PHE A 131 -4.94 -5.48 -8.85
N GLY A 132 -5.09 -4.25 -8.36
CA GLY A 132 -3.96 -3.38 -8.02
C GLY A 132 -3.02 -3.99 -6.99
N LEU A 133 -3.54 -4.72 -6.00
CA LEU A 133 -2.74 -5.35 -4.95
C LEU A 133 -1.80 -6.45 -5.47
N ILE A 134 -2.03 -6.99 -6.67
CA ILE A 134 -1.07 -7.88 -7.35
C ILE A 134 0.21 -7.11 -7.67
N LEU A 135 0.10 -5.91 -8.25
CA LEU A 135 1.25 -5.05 -8.54
C LEU A 135 1.93 -4.57 -7.26
N PHE A 136 1.14 -4.28 -6.21
CA PHE A 136 1.68 -3.99 -4.88
C PHE A 136 2.51 -5.15 -4.32
N GLY A 137 2.03 -6.39 -4.49
CA GLY A 137 2.78 -7.59 -4.12
C GLY A 137 4.13 -7.69 -4.84
N PHE A 138 4.17 -7.45 -6.15
CA PHE A 138 5.43 -7.38 -6.90
C PHE A 138 6.35 -6.25 -6.44
N HIS A 139 5.79 -5.09 -6.09
CA HIS A 139 6.55 -4.00 -5.46
C HIS A 139 7.27 -4.50 -4.20
N LEU A 140 6.56 -5.22 -3.31
CA LEU A 140 7.14 -5.76 -2.07
C LEU A 140 8.17 -6.88 -2.32
N LEU A 141 7.96 -7.71 -3.33
CA LEU A 141 8.93 -8.74 -3.74
C LEU A 141 10.29 -8.14 -4.18
N ILE A 142 10.29 -6.91 -4.68
CA ILE A 142 11.51 -6.17 -5.00
C ILE A 142 12.01 -5.37 -3.78
N LEU A 143 11.10 -4.74 -3.04
CA LEU A 143 11.43 -3.91 -1.87
C LEU A 143 12.11 -4.71 -0.77
N GLY A 144 11.60 -5.90 -0.45
CA GLY A 144 12.12 -6.74 0.64
C GLY A 144 13.61 -7.09 0.45
N PRO A 145 14.03 -7.64 -0.71
CA PRO A 145 15.45 -7.90 -0.99
C PRO A 145 16.31 -6.63 -0.98
N LEU A 146 15.80 -5.48 -1.43
CA LEU A 146 16.52 -4.20 -1.30
C LEU A 146 16.73 -3.83 0.16
N CYS A 147 15.72 -3.99 1.02
CA CYS A 147 15.85 -3.79 2.46
C CYS A 147 16.91 -4.73 3.06
N VAL A 148 16.93 -6.01 2.68
CA VAL A 148 17.96 -6.97 3.15
C VAL A 148 19.37 -6.55 2.73
N LYS A 149 19.53 -6.02 1.51
CA LYS A 149 20.83 -5.56 0.97
C LYS A 149 21.28 -4.21 1.52
N SER A 150 20.37 -3.39 2.04
CA SER A 150 20.64 -1.99 2.39
C SER A 150 21.58 -1.77 3.59
N GLU A 151 21.89 -2.81 4.37
CA GLU A 151 22.65 -2.79 5.62
C GLU A 151 22.06 -1.95 6.77
N TYR A 152 21.26 -0.91 6.49
CA TYR A 152 20.61 -0.06 7.48
C TYR A 152 19.20 -0.51 7.89
N VAL A 153 18.56 -1.44 7.15
CA VAL A 153 17.31 -2.11 7.55
C VAL A 153 17.62 -3.53 8.07
N PRO A 154 17.05 -3.95 9.21
CA PRO A 154 17.19 -5.31 9.73
C PRO A 154 16.72 -6.34 8.71
N LYS A 155 17.55 -7.35 8.47
CA LYS A 155 17.27 -8.39 7.46
C LYS A 155 15.91 -9.07 7.66
N TRP A 156 15.51 -9.29 8.92
CA TRP A 156 14.22 -9.90 9.25
C TRP A 156 13.02 -9.07 8.76
N ILE A 157 13.10 -7.73 8.78
CA ILE A 157 12.06 -6.86 8.21
C ILE A 157 11.98 -7.08 6.69
N GLY A 158 13.14 -7.10 6.03
CA GLY A 158 13.21 -7.38 4.60
C GLY A 158 12.59 -8.73 4.21
N TYR A 159 12.85 -9.79 4.98
CA TYR A 159 12.22 -11.09 4.76
C TYR A 159 10.70 -11.08 4.98
N LEU A 160 10.21 -10.39 6.01
CA LEU A 160 8.77 -10.24 6.23
C LEU A 160 8.10 -9.48 5.08
N ILE A 161 8.72 -8.41 4.58
CA ILE A 161 8.25 -7.67 3.40
C ILE A 161 8.19 -8.59 2.16
N THR A 162 9.24 -9.38 1.91
CA THR A 162 9.21 -10.33 0.80
C THR A 162 8.08 -11.34 0.96
N LEU A 163 7.88 -11.89 2.16
CA LEU A 163 6.83 -12.85 2.43
C LEU A 163 5.43 -12.22 2.30
N ALA A 164 5.27 -10.95 2.71
CA ALA A 164 4.06 -10.18 2.45
C ALA A 164 3.78 -10.03 0.95
N GLY A 165 4.82 -9.72 0.16
CA GLY A 165 4.72 -9.65 -1.31
C GLY A 165 4.23 -10.95 -1.94
N VAL A 166 4.76 -12.10 -1.50
CA VAL A 166 4.28 -13.42 -1.91
C VAL A 166 2.79 -13.58 -1.57
N GLY A 167 2.41 -13.23 -0.34
CA GLY A 167 1.02 -13.29 0.11
C GLY A 167 0.08 -12.48 -0.77
N TYR A 168 0.39 -11.21 -1.04
CA TYR A 168 -0.40 -10.35 -1.91
C TYR A 168 -0.56 -10.95 -3.31
N VAL A 169 0.54 -11.40 -3.94
CA VAL A 169 0.47 -11.98 -5.29
C VAL A 169 -0.42 -13.23 -5.32
N ILE A 170 -0.22 -14.17 -4.39
CA ILE A 170 -0.99 -15.43 -4.37
C ILE A 170 -2.47 -15.17 -4.09
N ILE A 171 -2.78 -14.36 -3.07
CA ILE A 171 -4.15 -14.08 -2.65
C ILE A 171 -4.94 -13.41 -3.77
N HIS A 172 -4.37 -12.37 -4.39
CA HIS A 172 -5.11 -11.56 -5.37
C HIS A 172 -5.12 -12.16 -6.78
N LEU A 173 -4.10 -12.92 -7.17
CA LEU A 173 -4.18 -13.75 -8.38
C LEU A 173 -5.19 -14.88 -8.20
N GLY A 174 -5.18 -15.57 -7.06
CA GLY A 174 -6.14 -16.61 -6.75
C GLY A 174 -7.58 -16.10 -6.79
N ASN A 175 -7.84 -14.93 -6.18
CA ASN A 175 -9.15 -14.28 -6.21
C ASN A 175 -9.62 -13.94 -7.64
N THR A 176 -8.70 -13.67 -8.56
CA THR A 176 -9.02 -13.29 -9.95
C THR A 176 -9.17 -14.51 -10.87
N LEU A 177 -8.34 -15.53 -10.70
CA LEU A 177 -8.18 -16.62 -11.66
C LEU A 177 -8.85 -17.94 -11.24
N VAL A 178 -9.10 -18.14 -9.95
CA VAL A 178 -9.58 -19.42 -9.41
C VAL A 178 -11.05 -19.30 -9.02
N PRO A 179 -11.95 -20.08 -9.65
CA PRO A 179 -13.34 -20.19 -9.21
C PRO A 179 -13.42 -20.70 -7.76
N ASP A 180 -14.30 -20.12 -6.96
CA ASP A 180 -14.52 -20.48 -5.55
C ASP A 180 -13.24 -20.47 -4.67
N PHE A 181 -12.40 -19.46 -4.84
CA PHE A 181 -11.18 -19.29 -4.04
C PHE A 181 -11.43 -18.86 -2.58
N SER A 182 -12.69 -18.59 -2.21
CA SER A 182 -13.08 -17.90 -0.96
C SER A 182 -12.57 -18.58 0.32
N GLY A 183 -12.68 -19.90 0.41
CA GLY A 183 -12.22 -20.68 1.58
C GLY A 183 -10.70 -20.68 1.73
N ILE A 184 -9.98 -20.91 0.63
CA ILE A 184 -8.50 -20.91 0.59
C ILE A 184 -7.97 -19.51 0.88
N ARG A 185 -8.59 -18.48 0.28
CA ARG A 185 -8.26 -17.07 0.48
C ARG A 185 -8.21 -16.70 1.96
N LYS A 186 -9.22 -17.06 2.75
CA LYS A 186 -9.29 -16.74 4.18
C LYS A 186 -8.13 -17.35 4.97
N ILE A 187 -7.74 -18.58 4.65
CA ILE A 187 -6.60 -19.26 5.28
C ILE A 187 -5.30 -18.54 4.92
N LEU A 188 -5.11 -18.20 3.65
CA LEU A 188 -3.92 -17.47 3.19
C LEU A 188 -3.85 -16.07 3.82
N GLU A 189 -4.95 -15.33 3.86
CA GLU A 189 -5.02 -14.03 4.52
C GLU A 189 -4.60 -14.14 5.99
N MET A 190 -5.06 -15.17 6.72
CA MET A 190 -4.66 -15.39 8.11
C MET A 190 -3.16 -15.68 8.26
N ILE A 191 -2.57 -16.49 7.37
CA ILE A 191 -1.15 -16.82 7.38
C ILE A 191 -0.28 -15.59 7.06
N PHE A 192 -0.67 -14.83 6.02
CA PHE A 192 0.12 -13.72 5.51
C PHE A 192 -0.13 -12.39 6.22
N MET A 193 -1.19 -12.27 7.03
CA MET A 193 -1.51 -11.05 7.78
C MET A 193 -0.35 -10.58 8.66
N LEU A 194 0.31 -11.51 9.37
CA LEU A 194 1.43 -11.15 10.25
C LEU A 194 2.62 -10.60 9.43
N PRO A 195 3.11 -11.28 8.37
CA PRO A 195 4.13 -10.71 7.49
C PRO A 195 3.77 -9.35 6.90
N MET A 196 2.52 -9.16 6.44
CA MET A 196 2.04 -7.89 5.86
C MET A 196 2.11 -6.75 6.88
N ILE A 197 1.51 -6.94 8.04
CA ILE A 197 1.46 -5.89 9.07
C ILE A 197 2.87 -5.65 9.65
N VAL A 198 3.54 -6.70 10.11
CA VAL A 198 4.82 -6.56 10.82
C VAL A 198 5.93 -6.12 9.87
N GLY A 199 5.91 -6.53 8.61
CA GLY A 199 6.88 -6.10 7.60
C GLY A 199 6.79 -4.60 7.31
N GLU A 200 5.59 -4.11 6.99
CA GLU A 200 5.41 -2.71 6.58
C GLU A 200 5.41 -1.74 7.75
N VAL A 201 4.69 -2.04 8.84
CA VAL A 201 4.68 -1.21 10.05
C VAL A 201 6.03 -1.28 10.74
N GLY A 202 6.67 -2.46 10.77
CA GLY A 202 8.03 -2.62 11.29
C GLY A 202 9.04 -1.78 10.51
N LEU A 203 8.95 -1.77 9.18
CA LEU A 203 9.77 -0.88 8.35
C LEU A 203 9.50 0.59 8.68
N ALA A 204 8.24 1.00 8.77
CA ALA A 204 7.86 2.38 9.07
C ALA A 204 8.45 2.86 10.40
N ILE A 205 8.25 2.09 11.48
CA ILE A 205 8.79 2.38 12.80
C ILE A 205 10.32 2.39 12.77
N TRP A 206 10.94 1.42 12.11
CA TRP A 206 12.39 1.33 12.03
C TRP A 206 13.00 2.56 11.35
N LEU A 207 12.44 2.98 10.21
CA LEU A 207 12.90 4.16 9.49
C LEU A 207 12.82 5.42 10.35
N LEU A 208 11.79 5.56 11.20
CA LEU A 208 11.65 6.71 12.10
C LEU A 208 12.65 6.68 13.26
N VAL A 209 12.79 5.53 13.93
CA VAL A 209 13.66 5.39 15.10
C VAL A 209 15.13 5.41 14.73
N ARG A 210 15.50 4.84 13.59
CA ARG A 210 16.91 4.63 13.18
C ARG A 210 17.37 5.53 12.05
N ARG A 211 16.59 6.54 11.64
CA ARG A 211 17.00 7.53 10.64
C ARG A 211 18.39 8.13 10.85
N ASN A 212 18.81 8.31 12.12
CA ASN A 212 20.11 8.89 12.44
C ASN A 212 21.31 7.97 12.13
N ARG A 213 21.07 6.67 11.91
CA ARG A 213 22.09 5.67 11.55
C ARG A 213 22.19 5.41 10.04
N LEU A 214 21.38 6.10 9.23
CA LEU A 214 21.49 6.01 7.79
C LEU A 214 22.85 6.57 7.35
N PRO A 215 23.53 5.91 6.39
CA PRO A 215 24.80 6.40 5.88
C PRO A 215 24.62 7.82 5.37
N GLU A 216 25.53 8.72 5.74
CA GLU A 216 25.65 9.98 5.04
C GLU A 216 26.20 9.64 3.66
N LEU A 217 25.46 10.00 2.60
CA LEU A 217 25.98 9.90 1.24
C LEU A 217 27.16 10.87 1.11
N VAL A 218 28.35 10.40 1.45
CA VAL A 218 29.60 11.03 1.03
C VAL A 218 29.83 10.54 -0.39
N LEU A 219 29.35 11.30 -1.37
CA LEU A 219 29.72 11.08 -2.76
C LEU A 219 31.21 11.43 -2.88
N VAL A 220 32.08 10.43 -2.85
CA VAL A 220 33.41 10.57 -3.44
C VAL A 220 33.17 10.63 -4.94
N GLY A 221 33.35 11.83 -5.52
CA GLY A 221 33.15 12.05 -6.94
C GLY A 221 33.99 11.12 -7.80
N GLN A 222 33.37 10.63 -8.87
CA GLN A 222 34.03 10.14 -10.09
C GLN A 222 33.24 10.64 -11.29
#